data_AF-A0A8J7UPB9-F1
#
_entry.id   AF-A0A8J7UPB9-F1
#
_cell.length_a   1.000
_cell.length_b   1.000
_cell.length_c   1.000
_cell.angle_alpha   90.00
_cell.angle_beta   90.00
_cell.angle_gamma   90.00
#
_symmetry.space_group_name_H-M   'P 1'
#
loop_
_entity.id
_entity.type
_entity.pdbx_description
1 polymer ?
#
loop_
_entity_poly.entity_id
_entity_poly.type
_entity_poly.pdbx_seq_one_letter_code
_entity_poly.pdbx_strand_id
1 'polypeptide(L)'
;MKIRRRTRIWMPVLAGVVIAFVFCGYLSANPCDEVSSEEEMIMDVLPDIRADDLEWLLGRHVYRTYGQVTPLNDTETEGKWFHDLSFVLNKSKPGLASFFPEGPVCGYGINYLGAIEVYLNENEDYDETTTDAIYAIIDGCGKAEGVNATPVIFIHASPMKLD
;
A
#
# COMPACT_ATOMS: atom_id res chain seq x y z
N MET A 1 38.09 47.87 -58.16
CA MET A 1 37.10 47.91 -59.26
C MET A 1 35.75 47.45 -58.72
N LYS A 2 34.73 48.30 -58.76
CA LYS A 2 33.42 48.14 -58.09
C LYS A 2 32.40 47.69 -59.14
N ILE A 3 31.82 46.49 -59.03
CA ILE A 3 30.59 46.15 -59.77
C ILE A 3 29.68 45.33 -58.85
N ARG A 4 28.58 45.97 -58.43
CA ARG A 4 27.38 45.35 -57.85
C ARG A 4 26.57 44.69 -58.97
N ARG A 5 26.06 43.48 -58.76
CA ARG A 5 24.78 43.05 -59.35
C ARG A 5 23.92 42.35 -58.29
N ARG A 6 22.68 42.84 -58.20
CA ARG A 6 21.58 42.39 -57.34
C ARG A 6 20.86 41.19 -57.99
N THR A 7 20.00 40.56 -57.16
CA THR A 7 18.93 39.59 -57.45
C THR A 7 19.40 38.13 -57.44
N ARG A 8 18.72 37.17 -56.81
CA ARG A 8 17.28 37.04 -56.57
C ARG A 8 17.03 36.05 -55.41
N ILE A 9 16.10 36.40 -54.54
CA ILE A 9 15.55 35.60 -53.44
C ILE A 9 14.79 34.41 -54.02
N TRP A 10 15.05 33.19 -53.54
CA TRP A 10 14.09 32.08 -53.47
C TRP A 10 14.37 31.30 -52.18
N MET A 11 13.42 31.39 -51.24
CA MET A 11 13.28 30.50 -50.08
C MET A 11 11.90 29.85 -50.25
N PRO A 12 11.79 28.52 -50.06
CA PRO A 12 10.90 28.03 -49.02
C PRO A 12 11.58 26.91 -48.21
N VAL A 13 11.68 27.07 -46.90
CA VAL A 13 10.77 26.48 -45.89
C VAL A 13 10.75 24.95 -45.94
N LEU A 14 11.56 24.35 -45.06
CA LEU A 14 11.42 23.01 -44.49
C LEU A 14 11.86 23.19 -43.03
N ALA A 15 11.01 23.70 -42.13
CA ALA A 15 9.91 23.00 -41.46
C ALA A 15 10.35 21.65 -40.89
N GLY A 16 10.56 21.63 -39.57
CA GLY A 16 10.55 20.41 -38.77
C GLY A 16 11.93 19.95 -38.31
N VAL A 17 12.29 20.32 -37.08
CA VAL A 17 12.61 19.42 -35.96
C VAL A 17 13.20 20.30 -34.85
N VAL A 18 12.32 20.76 -33.96
CA VAL A 18 12.71 21.30 -32.65
C VAL A 18 12.96 20.06 -31.78
N ILE A 19 14.22 19.68 -31.62
CA ILE A 19 14.62 18.76 -30.55
C ILE A 19 14.59 19.59 -29.28
N ALA A 20 13.47 19.53 -28.55
CA ALA A 20 13.42 20.00 -27.18
C ALA A 20 14.33 19.10 -26.35
N PHE A 21 15.57 19.54 -26.16
CA PHE A 21 16.43 19.05 -25.09
C PHE A 21 15.80 19.47 -23.75
N VAL A 22 14.92 18.62 -23.22
CA VAL A 22 14.58 18.66 -21.80
C VAL A 22 15.70 17.95 -21.05
N PHE A 23 16.81 18.66 -20.90
CA PHE A 23 17.84 18.36 -19.91
C PHE A 23 18.19 19.66 -19.21
N CYS A 24 17.35 20.02 -18.24
CA CYS A 24 17.75 20.88 -17.14
C CYS A 24 17.30 20.20 -15.85
N GLY A 25 17.90 19.03 -15.60
CA GLY A 25 18.08 18.56 -14.24
C GLY A 25 19.05 19.53 -13.56
N TYR A 26 18.50 20.52 -12.86
CA TYR A 26 19.27 21.25 -11.88
C TYR A 26 19.28 20.43 -10.59
N LEU A 27 20.48 19.90 -10.31
CA LEU A 27 20.90 19.43 -9.00
C LEU A 27 20.59 20.49 -7.95
N SER A 28 19.71 20.18 -7.01
CA SER A 28 19.77 20.73 -5.66
C SER A 28 19.58 19.58 -4.69
N ALA A 29 20.68 19.19 -4.06
CA ALA A 29 20.71 18.19 -3.01
C ALA A 29 19.92 18.69 -1.79
N ASN A 30 18.72 18.15 -1.63
CA ASN A 30 18.13 17.77 -0.36
C ASN A 30 17.38 16.46 -0.67
N PRO A 31 17.58 15.35 0.06
CA PRO A 31 16.56 14.32 0.10
C PRO A 31 15.37 14.95 0.82
N CYS A 32 14.47 15.58 0.07
CA CYS A 32 13.09 15.68 0.53
C CYS A 32 12.59 14.26 0.43
N ASP A 33 12.43 13.62 1.59
CA ASP A 33 12.01 12.24 1.74
C ASP A 33 10.84 11.96 0.79
N GLU A 34 11.11 11.15 -0.23
CA GLU A 34 10.07 10.57 -1.06
C GLU A 34 9.38 9.55 -0.14
N VAL A 35 8.30 9.99 0.52
CA VAL A 35 7.47 9.12 1.37
C VAL A 35 7.11 7.91 0.53
N SER A 36 7.54 6.73 0.98
CA SER A 36 7.33 5.50 0.22
C SER A 36 5.83 5.21 0.14
N SER A 37 5.37 4.57 -0.93
CA SER A 37 3.95 4.19 -1.05
C SER A 37 3.49 3.28 0.10
N GLU A 38 4.40 2.48 0.67
CA GLU A 38 4.11 1.63 1.84
C GLU A 38 3.88 2.48 3.10
N GLU A 39 4.70 3.50 3.32
CA GLU A 39 4.58 4.40 4.47
C GLU A 39 3.23 5.13 4.47
N GLU A 40 2.83 5.68 3.31
CA GLU A 40 1.53 6.34 3.15
C GLU A 40 0.37 5.38 3.46
N MET A 41 0.40 4.17 2.89
CA MET A 41 -0.61 3.13 3.15
C MET A 41 -0.70 2.72 4.62
N ILE A 42 0.44 2.61 5.32
CA ILE A 42 0.48 2.25 6.74
C ILE A 42 -0.09 3.38 7.59
N MET A 43 0.30 4.62 7.31
CA MET A 43 -0.17 5.79 8.06
C MET A 43 -1.66 6.06 7.86
N ASP A 44 -2.23 5.72 6.71
CA ASP A 44 -3.67 5.79 6.48
C ASP A 44 -4.46 4.87 7.43
N VAL A 45 -3.95 3.67 7.71
CA VAL A 45 -4.58 2.72 8.64
C VAL A 45 -4.24 3.04 10.09
N LEU A 46 -3.03 3.53 10.34
CA LEU A 46 -2.47 3.79 11.67
C LEU A 46 -1.99 5.25 11.77
N PRO A 47 -2.90 6.25 11.85
CA PRO A 47 -2.53 7.67 11.77
C PRO A 47 -1.67 8.16 12.95
N ASP A 48 -1.80 7.51 14.11
CA ASP A 48 -1.05 7.83 15.33
C ASP A 48 0.12 6.84 15.58
N ILE A 49 0.61 6.17 14.52
CA ILE A 49 1.71 5.21 14.63
C ILE A 49 3.00 5.87 15.12
N ARG A 50 3.73 5.17 15.99
CA ARG A 50 5.06 5.62 16.44
C ARG A 50 6.11 5.32 15.37
N ALA A 51 7.16 6.13 15.29
CA ALA A 51 8.24 5.93 14.34
C ALA A 51 8.85 4.51 14.39
N ASP A 52 9.10 3.99 15.59
CA ASP A 52 9.66 2.64 15.77
C ASP A 52 8.71 1.54 15.25
N ASP A 53 7.39 1.73 15.41
CA ASP A 53 6.36 0.78 14.95
C ASP A 53 6.17 0.85 13.43
N LEU A 54 6.30 2.06 12.86
CA LEU A 54 6.29 2.28 11.42
C LEU A 54 7.51 1.62 10.76
N GLU A 55 8.72 1.82 11.31
CA GLU A 55 9.93 1.15 10.84
C GLU A 55 9.77 -0.38 10.90
N TRP A 56 9.19 -0.89 11.99
CA TRP A 56 8.90 -2.32 12.12
C TRP A 56 7.95 -2.83 11.04
N LEU A 57 6.86 -2.10 10.71
CA LEU A 57 5.93 -2.50 9.65
C LEU A 57 6.56 -2.41 8.25
N LEU A 58 7.33 -1.36 7.96
CA LEU A 58 8.06 -1.22 6.70
C LEU A 58 9.04 -2.37 6.48
N GLY A 59 9.65 -2.89 7.55
CA GLY A 59 10.50 -4.09 7.51
C GLY A 59 9.77 -5.40 7.20
N ARG A 60 8.43 -5.40 7.14
CA ARG A 60 7.61 -6.61 6.93
C ARG A 60 7.09 -6.76 5.51
N HIS A 61 7.43 -5.87 4.58
CA HIS A 61 6.94 -5.92 3.19
C HIS A 61 5.41 -5.84 3.10
N VAL A 62 4.87 -4.68 3.47
CA VAL A 62 3.43 -4.42 3.42
C VAL A 62 2.99 -4.34 1.95
N TYR A 63 2.06 -5.20 1.58
CA TYR A 63 1.51 -5.24 0.22
C TYR A 63 0.36 -4.26 0.05
N ARG A 64 -0.59 -4.26 1.00
CA ARG A 64 -1.80 -3.44 0.94
C ARG A 64 -2.42 -3.24 2.31
N THR A 65 -3.12 -2.15 2.51
CA THR A 65 -3.80 -1.83 3.76
C THR A 65 -5.23 -1.37 3.52
N TYR A 66 -6.10 -1.57 4.51
CA TYR A 66 -7.50 -1.16 4.47
C TYR A 66 -7.99 -0.78 5.86
N GLY A 67 -9.11 -0.04 5.90
CA GLY A 67 -9.76 0.36 7.14
C GLY A 67 -8.93 1.37 7.91
N GLN A 68 -9.24 1.54 9.20
CA GLN A 68 -8.49 2.45 10.06
C GLN A 68 -8.59 2.01 11.51
N VAL A 69 -7.47 2.07 12.24
CA VAL A 69 -7.48 1.88 13.68
C VAL A 69 -8.11 3.10 14.35
N THR A 70 -9.04 2.83 15.26
CA THR A 70 -9.62 3.87 16.10
C THR A 70 -8.63 4.22 17.23
N PRO A 71 -8.47 5.49 17.62
CA PRO A 71 -7.56 5.87 18.70
C PRO A 71 -7.81 5.09 20.00
N LEU A 72 -6.76 4.41 20.49
CA LEU A 72 -6.78 3.59 21.70
C LEU A 72 -6.26 4.42 22.87
N ASN A 73 -7.15 5.20 23.50
CA ASN A 73 -6.77 6.24 24.47
C ASN A 73 -6.60 5.74 25.91
N ASP A 74 -7.06 4.53 26.21
CA ASP A 74 -7.03 3.92 27.53
C ASP A 74 -7.11 2.38 27.44
N THR A 75 -6.74 1.71 28.53
CA THR A 75 -6.63 0.24 28.59
C THR A 75 -7.96 -0.50 28.42
N GLU A 76 -9.07 0.11 28.83
CA GLU A 76 -10.40 -0.52 28.69
C GLU A 76 -10.83 -0.49 27.23
N THR A 77 -10.68 0.67 26.59
CA THR A 77 -10.93 0.85 25.15
C THR A 77 -10.03 -0.05 24.32
N GLU A 78 -8.75 -0.14 24.66
CA GLU A 78 -7.78 -1.05 24.02
C GLU A 78 -8.21 -2.52 24.15
N GLY A 79 -8.53 -2.97 25.38
CA GLY A 79 -8.96 -4.35 25.62
C GLY A 79 -10.25 -4.71 24.86
N LYS A 80 -11.22 -3.78 24.83
CA LYS A 80 -12.45 -3.95 24.04
C LYS A 80 -12.14 -4.03 22.55
N TRP A 81 -11.27 -3.17 22.04
CA TRP A 81 -10.88 -3.15 20.63
C TRP A 81 -10.30 -4.49 20.18
N PHE A 82 -9.33 -5.03 20.92
CA PHE A 82 -8.76 -6.35 20.64
C PHE A 82 -9.79 -7.48 20.73
N HIS A 83 -10.72 -7.38 21.68
CA HIS A 83 -11.82 -8.34 21.79
C HIS A 83 -12.71 -8.30 20.54
N ASP A 84 -13.12 -7.11 20.11
CA ASP A 84 -13.97 -6.92 18.93
C ASP A 84 -13.27 -7.47 17.67
N LEU A 85 -12.00 -7.13 17.44
CA LEU A 85 -11.24 -7.64 16.30
C LEU A 85 -11.09 -9.17 16.32
N SER A 86 -10.87 -9.76 17.50
CA SER A 86 -10.81 -11.21 17.65
C SER A 86 -12.15 -11.87 17.29
N PHE A 87 -13.26 -11.23 17.66
CA PHE A 87 -14.59 -11.69 17.30
C PHE A 87 -14.83 -11.59 15.79
N VAL A 88 -14.50 -10.45 15.18
CA VAL A 88 -14.58 -10.22 13.73
C VAL A 88 -13.77 -11.27 12.96
N LEU A 89 -12.51 -11.49 13.35
CA LEU A 89 -11.64 -12.45 12.69
C LEU A 89 -12.19 -13.88 12.81
N ASN A 90 -12.70 -14.27 13.98
CA ASN A 90 -13.33 -15.57 14.18
C ASN A 90 -14.60 -15.76 13.35
N LYS A 91 -15.43 -14.72 13.21
CA LYS A 91 -16.62 -14.74 12.36
C LYS A 91 -16.30 -14.79 10.88
N SER A 92 -15.15 -14.24 10.48
CA SER A 92 -14.68 -14.21 9.09
C SER A 92 -14.15 -15.56 8.61
N LYS A 93 -13.69 -16.45 9.52
CA LYS A 93 -13.06 -17.75 9.19
C LYS A 93 -13.81 -18.58 8.15
N PRO A 94 -15.15 -18.77 8.23
CA PRO A 94 -15.87 -19.54 7.22
C PRO A 94 -15.82 -18.91 5.82
N GLY A 95 -15.82 -17.58 5.73
CA GLY A 95 -15.69 -16.87 4.45
C GLY A 95 -14.26 -16.90 3.89
N LEU A 96 -13.26 -16.99 4.78
CA LEU A 96 -11.85 -17.06 4.39
C LEU A 96 -11.40 -18.46 3.96
N ALA A 97 -12.26 -19.48 4.08
CA ALA A 97 -11.92 -20.87 3.81
C ALA A 97 -11.48 -21.15 2.35
N SER A 98 -11.85 -20.30 1.39
CA SER A 98 -11.36 -20.41 0.00
C SER A 98 -9.97 -19.81 -0.23
N PHE A 99 -9.48 -19.01 0.73
CA PHE A 99 -8.18 -18.34 0.64
C PHE A 99 -7.14 -18.96 1.58
N PHE A 100 -7.58 -19.64 2.64
CA PHE A 100 -6.74 -20.29 3.65
C PHE A 100 -7.35 -21.64 4.08
N PRO A 101 -6.56 -22.72 4.23
CA PRO A 101 -5.10 -22.78 4.03
C PRO A 101 -4.66 -23.12 2.59
N GLU A 102 -5.57 -23.54 1.70
CA GLU A 102 -5.20 -23.99 0.34
C GLU A 102 -5.12 -22.87 -0.72
N GLY A 103 -5.17 -21.59 -0.31
CA GLY A 103 -5.12 -20.44 -1.20
C GLY A 103 -3.92 -19.52 -0.94
N PRO A 104 -3.96 -18.25 -1.40
CA PRO A 104 -2.82 -17.34 -1.30
C PRO A 104 -2.53 -16.88 0.13
N VAL A 105 -3.41 -17.17 1.10
CA VAL A 105 -3.19 -16.79 2.50
C VAL A 105 -2.54 -17.96 3.24
N CYS A 106 -1.39 -17.71 3.87
CA CYS A 106 -0.67 -18.71 4.70
C CYS A 106 -0.86 -18.49 6.20
N GLY A 107 -1.50 -17.40 6.62
CA GLY A 107 -1.82 -17.12 8.01
C GLY A 107 -2.59 -15.82 8.18
N TYR A 108 -3.22 -15.65 9.34
CA TYR A 108 -3.82 -14.37 9.74
C TYR A 108 -3.86 -14.25 11.26
N GLY A 109 -3.86 -13.01 11.76
CA GLY A 109 -3.84 -12.71 13.19
C GLY A 109 -4.20 -11.26 13.49
N ILE A 110 -3.97 -10.83 14.72
CA ILE A 110 -4.11 -9.43 15.14
C ILE A 110 -2.77 -9.00 15.70
N ASN A 111 -2.20 -7.90 15.21
CA ASN A 111 -0.96 -7.36 15.73
C ASN A 111 -1.18 -6.47 16.95
N TYR A 112 -0.11 -6.13 17.66
CA TYR A 112 -0.19 -5.28 18.86
C TYR A 112 -0.60 -3.83 18.57
N LEU A 113 -0.63 -3.41 17.30
CA LEU A 113 -1.09 -2.09 16.86
C LEU A 113 -2.61 -2.05 16.64
N GLY A 114 -3.31 -3.17 16.90
CA GLY A 114 -4.76 -3.23 16.78
C GLY A 114 -5.24 -3.33 15.34
N ALA A 115 -4.46 -3.93 14.44
CA ALA A 115 -4.86 -4.27 13.08
C ALA A 115 -4.86 -5.78 12.84
N ILE A 116 -5.77 -6.25 11.99
CA ILE A 116 -5.75 -7.64 11.50
C ILE A 116 -4.61 -7.76 10.48
N GLU A 117 -3.77 -8.76 10.63
CA GLU A 117 -2.74 -9.09 9.65
C GLU A 117 -3.14 -10.31 8.83
N VAL A 118 -2.94 -10.22 7.52
CA VAL A 118 -3.14 -11.33 6.58
C VAL A 118 -1.83 -11.57 5.85
N TYR A 119 -1.29 -12.78 5.99
CA TYR A 119 -0.01 -13.17 5.43
C TYR A 119 -0.24 -13.85 4.07
N LEU A 120 0.29 -13.25 3.01
CA LEU A 120 0.17 -13.70 1.63
C LEU A 120 1.41 -14.50 1.24
N ASN A 121 1.23 -15.75 0.81
CA ASN A 121 2.32 -16.58 0.33
C ASN A 121 2.84 -16.03 -1.00
N GLU A 122 4.07 -15.51 -1.01
CA GLU A 122 4.71 -14.92 -2.19
C GLU A 122 4.83 -15.87 -3.41
N ASN A 123 4.66 -17.18 -3.21
CA ASN A 123 4.70 -18.18 -4.27
C ASN A 123 3.33 -18.45 -4.91
N GLU A 124 2.25 -17.89 -4.36
CA GLU A 124 0.90 -18.00 -4.90
C GLU A 124 0.54 -16.75 -5.70
N ASP A 125 -0.33 -16.91 -6.68
CA ASP A 125 -0.84 -15.78 -7.46
C ASP A 125 -1.92 -15.04 -6.67
N TYR A 126 -1.71 -13.74 -6.42
CA TYR A 126 -2.71 -12.83 -5.91
C TYR A 126 -2.50 -11.44 -6.51
N ASP A 127 -3.59 -10.68 -6.53
CA ASP A 127 -3.62 -9.30 -6.99
C ASP A 127 -4.47 -8.45 -6.03
N GLU A 128 -4.74 -7.22 -6.43
CA GLU A 128 -5.65 -6.32 -5.71
C GLU A 128 -7.04 -6.94 -5.50
N THR A 129 -7.59 -7.62 -6.51
CA THR A 129 -8.91 -8.27 -6.45
C THR A 129 -8.96 -9.32 -5.33
N THR A 130 -7.89 -10.08 -5.15
CA THR A 130 -7.77 -11.05 -4.05
C THR A 130 -7.85 -10.34 -2.69
N THR A 131 -7.07 -9.28 -2.50
CA THR A 131 -7.09 -8.52 -1.24
C THR A 131 -8.42 -7.81 -0.98
N ASP A 132 -9.09 -7.30 -2.02
CA ASP A 132 -10.41 -6.69 -1.92
C ASP A 132 -11.48 -7.70 -1.51
N ALA A 133 -11.43 -8.92 -2.05
CA ALA A 133 -12.36 -9.98 -1.69
C ALA A 133 -12.18 -10.42 -0.23
N ILE A 134 -10.93 -10.60 0.21
CA ILE A 134 -10.61 -10.93 1.61
C ILE A 134 -11.08 -9.81 2.54
N TYR A 135 -10.77 -8.56 2.19
CA TYR A 135 -11.18 -7.38 2.97
C TYR A 135 -12.70 -7.28 3.07
N ALA A 136 -13.44 -7.48 1.98
CA ALA A 136 -14.90 -7.42 1.98
C ALA A 136 -15.53 -8.45 2.94
N ILE A 137 -14.93 -9.63 3.09
CA ILE A 137 -15.36 -10.64 4.07
C ILE A 137 -15.14 -10.11 5.49
N ILE A 138 -13.93 -9.65 5.77
CA ILE A 138 -13.53 -9.20 7.11
C ILE A 138 -14.34 -7.97 7.54
N ASP A 139 -14.40 -6.94 6.70
CA ASP A 139 -15.12 -5.71 6.98
C ASP A 139 -16.65 -5.92 6.99
N GLY A 140 -17.15 -6.87 6.20
CA GLY A 140 -18.55 -7.31 6.27
C GLY A 140 -18.89 -7.87 7.66
N CYS A 141 -18.02 -8.72 8.22
CA CYS A 141 -18.14 -9.19 9.60
C CYS A 141 -17.94 -8.05 10.60
N GLY A 142 -16.97 -7.17 10.39
CA GLY A 142 -16.73 -5.97 11.21
C GLY A 142 -17.97 -5.12 11.40
N LYS A 143 -18.60 -4.74 10.28
CA LYS A 143 -19.83 -3.92 10.26
C LYS A 143 -20.98 -4.59 11.00
N ALA A 144 -21.13 -5.91 10.89
CA ALA A 144 -22.16 -6.65 11.62
C ALA A 144 -21.98 -6.58 13.15
N GLU A 145 -20.74 -6.40 13.60
CA GLU A 145 -20.35 -6.32 15.01
C GLU A 145 -20.13 -4.87 15.50
N GLY A 146 -20.45 -3.88 14.66
CA GLY A 146 -20.31 -2.45 14.99
C GLY A 146 -18.89 -1.89 14.84
N VAL A 147 -17.96 -2.66 14.28
CA VAL A 147 -16.63 -2.18 13.89
C VAL A 147 -16.71 -1.59 12.48
N ASN A 148 -16.69 -0.27 12.38
CA ASN A 148 -16.68 0.41 11.09
C ASN A 148 -15.25 0.51 10.56
N ALA A 149 -15.05 0.15 9.28
CA ALA A 149 -13.76 0.21 8.60
C ALA A 149 -12.68 -0.62 9.32
N THR A 150 -12.88 -1.94 9.36
CA THR A 150 -11.99 -2.86 10.10
C THR A 150 -10.55 -2.75 9.55
N PRO A 151 -9.54 -2.46 10.39
CA PRO A 151 -8.18 -2.30 9.90
C PRO A 151 -7.56 -3.64 9.54
N VAL A 152 -7.05 -3.75 8.31
CA VAL A 152 -6.40 -4.94 7.77
C VAL A 152 -5.09 -4.55 7.08
N ILE A 153 -4.02 -5.27 7.38
CA ILE A 153 -2.69 -5.12 6.76
C ILE A 153 -2.35 -6.45 6.08
N PHE A 154 -2.11 -6.39 4.77
CA PHE A 154 -1.65 -7.52 3.96
C PHE A 154 -0.14 -7.49 3.86
N ILE A 155 0.49 -8.64 4.13
CA ILE A 155 1.94 -8.76 4.30
C ILE A 155 2.44 -9.87 3.39
N HIS A 156 3.48 -9.60 2.61
CA HIS A 156 4.18 -10.65 1.88
C HIS A 156 4.90 -11.57 2.87
N ALA A 157 4.63 -12.87 2.77
CA ALA A 157 5.24 -13.89 3.59
C ALA A 157 5.95 -14.91 2.71
N SER A 158 7.26 -15.01 2.87
CA SER A 158 8.03 -16.14 2.36
C SER A 158 7.71 -17.36 3.23
N PRO A 159 7.10 -18.44 2.71
CA PRO A 159 6.87 -19.63 3.49
C PRO A 159 8.22 -20.20 3.92
N MET A 160 8.42 -20.35 5.23
CA MET A 160 9.57 -21.04 5.77
C MET A 160 9.55 -22.48 5.23
N LYS A 161 10.48 -22.83 4.34
CA LYS A 161 10.71 -24.22 3.98
C LYS A 161 11.28 -24.93 5.20
N LEU A 162 10.47 -25.76 5.84
CA LEU A 162 10.95 -26.75 6.80
C LEU A 162 11.62 -27.86 5.98
N ASP A 163 12.94 -27.92 6.05
CA ASP A 163 13.78 -28.97 5.46
C ASP A 163 13.80 -30.25 6.31
#